data_AF-A0A8S1LEI2-F1
#
_entry.id   AF-A0A8S1LEI2-F1
#
_cell.length_a   1.000
_cell.length_b   1.000
_cell.length_c   1.000
_cell.angle_alpha   90.00
_cell.angle_beta   90.00
_cell.angle_gamma   90.00
#
_symmetry.space_group_name_H-M   'P 1'
#
loop_
_entity.id
_entity.type
_entity.pdbx_description
1 polymer ?
#
loop_
_entity_poly.entity_id
_entity_poly.type
_entity_poly.pdbx_seq_one_letter_code
_entity_poly.pdbx_strand_id
1 'polypeptide(L)'
;MNLFKDQTQYTITQIQINPNILQNGKFEQLGILWDYYWNRYFQVKFYIAQTKNKKIKYSTNDEFILRVDSLEHFTQILNNLEQIKYLFWFEISKPNLNQLGRWAVNWKGKVLQDIGGWYSNGLKQGFWKEPIQNYWTLSQAYQVGEYQDGQRIGTWKYEYEDKEIGGGKYDDKYLKNGRWIELSDNFSNNSYITYSGEYKNNKKIDKWDINYRFSSVYPFEQIGGGSYNIQGIKDGKWIDLIDNFYRQKQVTFNGEYQNYQKVGRWDTYFRIEGLFQSEFQLIGGGSYENGGIKNGIWIELSDNFYNYSQVTYEGEYQNGKKIQQWVTKYKQKDQQEQIGGGYYDVKGIKQGYWIELSDDFRQDSQITYHGQYKQGSKIGRWDIILRKSNKFEQIGGGFYNEQGFKIGSWVEINECFSNLSQVTYQGEYFFGKKTGKWNIYWKNDINLEKLGGGLYDENGLKKRIWIELANDFNQDKQVTYQGEYNCGQKVGVWDTYFRFSERFEEISCGFYDQEGIQNGTWIELDEDFKNSKQIIHQGQYKEGKKIRKWVELKREKWNIEQGFKKQEELNYQE
;
A
#
# COMPACT_ATOMS: atom_id res chain seq x y z
N MET A 1 16.19 -18.45 35.55
CA MET A 1 14.95 -17.80 35.04
C MET A 1 15.24 -17.43 33.59
N ASN A 2 15.13 -18.41 32.69
CA ASN A 2 15.54 -18.33 31.30
C ASN A 2 14.31 -18.05 30.43
N LEU A 3 14.24 -16.87 29.84
CA LEU A 3 13.34 -16.56 28.74
C LEU A 3 14.21 -16.15 27.55
N PHE A 4 14.54 -17.13 26.71
CA PHE A 4 15.00 -16.88 25.36
C PHE A 4 13.84 -16.24 24.59
N LYS A 5 14.02 -14.98 24.18
CA LYS A 5 13.17 -14.36 23.18
C LYS A 5 13.57 -14.93 21.82
N ASP A 6 12.62 -15.59 21.16
CA ASP A 6 12.69 -15.85 19.72
C ASP A 6 12.87 -14.52 19.00
N GLN A 7 14.06 -14.32 18.44
CA GLN A 7 14.37 -13.22 17.54
C GLN A 7 14.34 -13.77 16.12
N THR A 8 13.18 -13.63 15.48
CA THR A 8 13.00 -13.96 14.06
C THR A 8 13.80 -12.96 13.23
N GLN A 9 14.86 -13.45 12.58
CA GLN A 9 15.63 -12.70 11.60
C GLN A 9 14.75 -12.47 10.36
N TYR A 10 14.33 -11.23 10.12
CA TYR A 10 13.82 -10.82 8.80
C TYR A 10 15.00 -10.39 7.93
N THR A 11 15.72 -11.38 7.42
CA THR A 11 16.33 -11.22 6.10
C THR A 11 15.20 -11.56 5.11
N ILE A 12 15.02 -10.82 4.02
CA ILE A 12 14.06 -11.19 2.96
C ILE A 12 14.64 -12.39 2.19
N THR A 13 14.80 -13.51 2.89
CA THR A 13 14.73 -14.85 2.31
C THR A 13 13.29 -15.05 1.89
N GLN A 14 13.05 -15.59 0.69
CA GLN A 14 11.75 -16.08 0.27
C GLN A 14 11.07 -16.75 1.48
N ILE A 15 9.95 -16.20 1.93
CA ILE A 15 9.19 -16.81 3.02
C ILE A 15 8.64 -18.11 2.43
N GLN A 16 9.38 -19.20 2.61
CA GLN A 16 8.82 -20.53 2.47
C GLN A 16 7.77 -20.63 3.58
N ILE A 17 6.50 -20.50 3.19
CA ILE A 17 5.41 -20.66 4.13
C ILE A 17 5.52 -22.09 4.65
N ASN A 18 5.74 -22.24 5.95
CA ASN A 18 5.47 -23.51 6.58
C ASN A 18 3.97 -23.78 6.36
N PRO A 19 3.58 -24.80 5.58
CA PRO A 19 2.18 -25.04 5.22
C PRO A 19 1.28 -25.16 6.46
N ASN A 20 1.85 -25.52 7.61
CA ASN A 20 1.14 -25.63 8.87
C ASN A 20 0.68 -24.26 9.43
N ILE A 21 1.30 -23.14 9.03
CA ILE A 21 0.87 -21.78 9.44
C ILE A 21 -0.47 -21.41 8.76
N LEU A 22 -0.73 -21.91 7.56
CA LEU A 22 -1.95 -21.59 6.81
C LEU A 22 -3.12 -22.52 7.09
N GLN A 23 -2.90 -23.68 7.70
CA GLN A 23 -3.96 -24.68 7.89
C GLN A 23 -5.10 -24.21 8.82
N ASN A 24 -4.90 -23.15 9.62
CA ASN A 24 -5.85 -22.73 10.66
C ASN A 24 -6.18 -21.23 10.68
N GLY A 25 -5.84 -20.41 9.66
CA GLY A 25 -6.13 -18.98 9.75
C GLY A 25 -5.91 -18.12 8.50
N LYS A 26 -6.41 -16.88 8.59
CA LYS A 26 -6.05 -15.76 7.71
C LYS A 26 -4.76 -15.13 8.25
N PHE A 27 -3.77 -14.93 7.39
CA PHE A 27 -2.52 -14.24 7.71
C PHE A 27 -2.60 -12.79 7.20
N GLU A 28 -2.52 -11.81 8.11
CA GLU A 28 -2.47 -10.38 7.74
C GLU A 28 -1.06 -10.04 7.25
N GLN A 29 -0.98 -9.31 6.13
CA GLN A 29 0.27 -8.81 5.55
C GLN A 29 0.09 -7.36 5.10
N LEU A 30 1.19 -6.59 5.13
CA LEU A 30 1.26 -5.27 4.52
C LEU A 30 1.78 -5.39 3.08
N GLY A 31 1.00 -4.90 2.13
CA GLY A 31 1.36 -4.79 0.74
C GLY A 31 1.67 -3.35 0.37
N ILE A 32 2.45 -3.17 -0.69
CA ILE A 32 2.77 -1.86 -1.24
C ILE A 32 1.89 -1.62 -2.46
N LEU A 33 1.29 -0.43 -2.54
CA LEU A 33 0.51 0.05 -3.68
C LEU A 33 1.02 1.44 -4.11
N TRP A 34 1.09 1.67 -5.42
CA TRP A 34 1.31 3.01 -5.96
C TRP A 34 -0.02 3.74 -6.03
N ASP A 35 -0.05 4.91 -5.44
CA ASP A 35 -1.10 5.87 -5.65
C ASP A 35 -0.76 6.69 -6.90
N TYR A 36 -1.39 6.37 -8.03
CA TYR A 36 -1.16 7.08 -9.29
C TYR A 36 -1.64 8.53 -9.24
N TYR A 37 -2.65 8.83 -8.42
CA TYR A 37 -3.19 10.18 -8.30
C TYR A 37 -2.22 11.08 -7.54
N TRP A 38 -1.66 10.57 -6.44
CA TRP A 38 -0.76 11.33 -5.57
C TRP A 38 0.73 11.08 -5.82
N ASN A 39 1.08 10.16 -6.73
CA ASN A 39 2.44 9.78 -7.08
C ASN A 39 3.27 9.39 -5.85
N ARG A 40 2.69 8.54 -4.99
CA ARG A 40 3.29 8.08 -3.72
C ARG A 40 3.05 6.59 -3.48
N TYR A 41 3.90 6.00 -2.65
CA TYR A 41 3.66 4.68 -2.09
C TYR A 41 2.75 4.78 -0.86
N PHE A 42 1.84 3.83 -0.71
CA PHE A 42 1.16 3.60 0.56
C PHE A 42 1.08 2.10 0.86
N GLN A 43 0.99 1.80 2.15
CA GLN A 43 0.86 0.43 2.62
C GLN A 43 -0.62 0.09 2.77
N VAL A 44 -0.98 -1.09 2.28
CA VAL A 44 -2.35 -1.61 2.34
C VAL A 44 -2.31 -2.95 3.03
N LYS A 45 -3.18 -3.15 4.02
CA LYS A 45 -3.37 -4.45 4.64
C LYS A 45 -4.11 -5.38 3.68
N PHE A 46 -3.61 -6.60 3.55
CA PHE A 46 -4.29 -7.68 2.85
C PHE A 46 -4.10 -8.99 3.62
N TYR A 47 -4.91 -9.97 3.29
CA TYR A 47 -4.92 -11.28 3.93
C TYR A 47 -4.54 -12.37 2.94
N ILE A 48 -3.76 -13.32 3.42
CA ILE A 48 -3.42 -14.57 2.74
C ILE A 48 -4.09 -15.71 3.52
N ALA A 49 -4.86 -16.55 2.85
CA ALA A 49 -5.54 -17.68 3.48
C ALA A 49 -5.48 -18.92 2.59
N GLN A 50 -5.38 -20.10 3.19
CA GLN A 50 -5.57 -21.35 2.46
C GLN A 50 -7.05 -21.72 2.45
N THR A 51 -7.58 -22.01 1.27
CA THR A 51 -8.95 -22.51 1.09
C THR A 51 -9.03 -24.02 1.35
N LYS A 52 -10.24 -24.54 1.60
CA LYS A 52 -10.50 -25.98 1.75
C LYS A 52 -9.98 -26.84 0.58
N ASN A 53 -9.91 -26.26 -0.62
CA ASN A 53 -9.46 -26.93 -1.84
C ASN A 53 -7.95 -26.77 -2.09
N LYS A 54 -7.15 -26.54 -1.04
CA LYS A 54 -5.69 -26.31 -1.14
C LYS A 54 -5.32 -25.23 -2.16
N LYS A 55 -6.03 -24.10 -2.12
CA LYS A 55 -5.70 -22.88 -2.88
C LYS A 55 -5.26 -21.77 -1.95
N ILE A 56 -4.35 -20.91 -2.37
CA ILE A 56 -3.99 -19.68 -1.66
C ILE A 56 -4.88 -18.56 -2.16
N LYS A 57 -5.64 -17.93 -1.25
CA LYS A 57 -6.49 -16.76 -1.51
C LYS A 57 -5.80 -15.52 -0.95
N TYR A 58 -5.67 -14.51 -1.79
CA TYR A 58 -5.32 -13.15 -1.42
C TYR A 58 -6.59 -12.30 -1.38
N SER A 59 -6.83 -11.57 -0.31
CA SER A 59 -7.99 -10.67 -0.21
C SER A 59 -7.70 -9.40 0.59
N THR A 60 -8.47 -8.34 0.35
CA THR A 60 -8.42 -7.12 1.15
C THR A 60 -9.13 -7.30 2.51
N ASN A 61 -9.18 -6.23 3.32
CA ASN A 61 -9.93 -6.20 4.57
C ASN A 61 -11.44 -6.40 4.38
N ASP A 62 -12.00 -5.93 3.26
CA ASP A 62 -13.42 -6.09 2.93
C ASP A 62 -13.69 -7.41 2.19
N GLU A 63 -12.79 -8.38 2.34
CA GLU A 63 -12.82 -9.71 1.71
C GLU A 63 -12.79 -9.73 0.18
N PHE A 64 -12.63 -8.57 -0.48
CA PHE A 64 -12.46 -8.49 -1.93
C PHE A 64 -11.28 -9.36 -2.35
N ILE A 65 -11.55 -10.32 -3.24
CA ILE A 65 -10.57 -11.30 -3.68
C ILE A 65 -9.64 -10.65 -4.69
N LEU A 66 -8.35 -10.59 -4.35
CA LEU A 66 -7.32 -10.08 -5.24
C LEU A 66 -6.82 -11.16 -6.20
N ARG A 67 -6.66 -12.39 -5.69
CA ARG A 67 -6.13 -13.54 -6.43
C ARG A 67 -6.41 -14.85 -5.72
N VAL A 68 -6.55 -15.94 -6.48
CA VAL A 68 -6.60 -17.29 -5.96
C VAL A 68 -5.68 -18.20 -6.79
N ASP A 69 -4.65 -18.76 -6.16
CA ASP A 69 -3.70 -19.67 -6.81
C ASP A 69 -3.85 -21.12 -6.32
N SER A 70 -3.55 -22.10 -7.18
CA SER A 70 -3.37 -23.49 -6.74
C SER A 70 -2.07 -23.63 -5.95
N LEU A 71 -2.11 -24.31 -4.80
CA LEU A 71 -0.92 -24.57 -3.99
C LEU A 71 0.12 -25.43 -4.74
N GLU A 72 -0.31 -26.22 -5.73
CA GLU A 72 0.57 -27.10 -6.52
C GLU A 72 1.59 -26.34 -7.38
N HIS A 73 1.28 -25.09 -7.76
CA HIS A 73 2.13 -24.25 -8.60
C HIS A 73 2.69 -23.03 -7.84
N PHE A 74 2.43 -22.97 -6.54
CA PHE A 74 2.72 -21.79 -5.73
C PHE A 74 4.13 -21.86 -5.17
N THR A 75 5.01 -20.99 -5.66
CA THR A 75 6.43 -20.98 -5.27
C THR A 75 6.80 -19.83 -4.33
N GLN A 76 5.99 -18.77 -4.24
CA GLN A 76 6.36 -17.55 -3.50
C GLN A 76 5.14 -16.73 -3.05
N ILE A 77 5.17 -16.19 -1.82
CA ILE A 77 4.28 -15.10 -1.40
C ILE A 77 4.67 -13.81 -2.11
N LEU A 78 3.69 -13.21 -2.78
CA LEU A 78 3.81 -11.88 -3.36
C LEU A 78 3.42 -10.83 -2.30
N ASN A 79 4.18 -9.74 -2.23
CA ASN A 79 3.91 -8.61 -1.33
C ASN A 79 3.47 -7.35 -2.09
N ASN A 80 3.72 -7.28 -3.40
CA ASN A 80 3.29 -6.18 -4.25
C ASN A 80 1.86 -6.45 -4.74
N LEU A 81 0.92 -5.55 -4.42
CA LEU A 81 -0.50 -5.74 -4.76
C LEU A 81 -0.75 -5.77 -6.27
N GLU A 82 0.04 -5.06 -7.06
CA GLU A 82 -0.06 -5.07 -8.53
C GLU A 82 0.41 -6.42 -9.10
N GLN A 83 1.47 -7.01 -8.55
CA GLN A 83 1.86 -8.38 -8.89
C GLN A 83 0.81 -9.41 -8.54
N ILE A 84 0.27 -9.31 -7.33
CA ILE A 84 -0.80 -10.21 -6.90
C ILE A 84 -1.93 -10.15 -7.91
N LYS A 85 -2.35 -8.96 -8.36
CA LYS A 85 -3.46 -8.82 -9.30
C LYS A 85 -3.15 -9.31 -10.71
N TYR A 86 -1.96 -9.00 -11.26
CA TYR A 86 -1.75 -9.06 -12.70
C TYR A 86 -0.66 -10.01 -13.18
N LEU A 87 0.20 -10.55 -12.30
CA LEU A 87 1.32 -11.39 -12.69
C LEU A 87 0.97 -12.88 -12.65
N PHE A 88 0.80 -13.51 -13.81
CA PHE A 88 0.50 -14.95 -13.89
C PHE A 88 1.56 -15.71 -14.66
N TRP A 89 2.06 -16.78 -14.06
CA TRP A 89 2.94 -17.73 -14.74
C TRP A 89 2.11 -18.79 -15.44
N PHE A 90 2.45 -19.12 -16.68
CA PHE A 90 1.77 -20.18 -17.42
C PHE A 90 2.75 -20.95 -18.33
N GLU A 91 2.39 -22.18 -18.66
CA GLU A 91 3.15 -23.05 -19.55
C GLU A 91 2.71 -22.82 -21.01
N ILE A 92 3.66 -22.53 -21.91
CA ILE A 92 3.37 -22.25 -23.33
C ILE A 92 3.12 -23.53 -24.13
N SER A 93 3.77 -24.62 -23.77
CA SER A 93 3.70 -25.90 -24.49
C SER A 93 3.72 -27.02 -23.47
N LYS A 94 2.70 -27.87 -23.47
CA LYS A 94 2.74 -29.19 -22.83
C LYS A 94 3.28 -30.18 -23.85
N PRO A 95 4.56 -30.54 -23.85
CA PRO A 95 4.99 -31.68 -24.62
C PRO A 95 4.69 -32.93 -23.78
N ASN A 96 4.71 -34.10 -24.41
CA ASN A 96 4.52 -35.40 -23.76
C ASN A 96 5.23 -35.50 -22.40
N LEU A 97 4.65 -36.22 -21.44
CA LEU A 97 4.95 -36.33 -19.98
C LEU A 97 6.43 -36.36 -19.51
N ASN A 98 7.41 -36.41 -20.42
CA ASN A 98 8.85 -36.46 -20.16
C ASN A 98 9.66 -35.30 -20.77
N GLN A 99 9.06 -34.21 -21.27
CA GLN A 99 9.78 -33.11 -21.92
C GLN A 99 9.71 -31.77 -21.15
N LEU A 100 10.73 -30.94 -21.38
CA LEU A 100 10.92 -29.61 -20.81
C LEU A 100 9.72 -28.70 -21.10
N GLY A 101 9.06 -28.20 -20.06
CA GLY A 101 8.00 -27.20 -20.18
C GLY A 101 8.60 -25.81 -20.28
N ARG A 102 8.29 -25.05 -21.33
CA ARG A 102 8.63 -23.62 -21.42
C ARG A 102 7.57 -22.80 -20.70
N TRP A 103 7.99 -22.00 -19.75
CA TRP A 103 7.13 -21.11 -18.99
C TRP A 103 7.26 -19.67 -19.44
N ALA A 104 6.15 -18.94 -19.41
CA ALA A 104 6.08 -17.51 -19.65
C ALA A 104 5.25 -16.80 -18.59
N VAL A 105 5.32 -15.47 -18.66
CA VAL A 105 4.62 -14.57 -17.75
C VAL A 105 3.56 -13.81 -18.53
N ASN A 106 2.34 -13.77 -17.99
CA ASN A 106 1.31 -12.82 -18.35
C ASN A 106 1.33 -11.66 -17.34
N TRP A 107 1.30 -10.43 -17.86
CA TRP A 107 1.18 -9.20 -17.10
C TRP A 107 0.05 -8.36 -17.69
N LYS A 108 -0.98 -8.08 -16.89
CA LYS A 108 -2.16 -7.28 -17.30
C LYS A 108 -2.79 -7.80 -18.60
N GLY A 109 -2.95 -9.11 -18.72
CA GLY A 109 -3.52 -9.77 -19.89
C GLY A 109 -2.55 -9.96 -21.06
N LYS A 110 -1.34 -9.39 -21.02
CA LYS A 110 -0.35 -9.48 -22.09
C LYS A 110 0.76 -10.47 -21.74
N VAL A 111 1.10 -11.36 -22.66
CA VAL A 111 2.27 -12.23 -22.52
C VAL A 111 3.52 -11.38 -22.68
N LEU A 112 4.39 -11.39 -21.67
CA LEU A 112 5.68 -10.71 -21.74
C LEU A 112 6.63 -11.53 -22.62
N GLN A 113 7.13 -10.91 -23.69
CA GLN A 113 8.06 -11.54 -24.61
C GLN A 113 9.42 -11.80 -23.93
N ASP A 114 10.00 -12.96 -24.20
CA ASP A 114 11.32 -13.39 -23.68
C ASP A 114 11.45 -13.43 -22.15
N ILE A 115 10.32 -13.47 -21.43
CA ILE A 115 10.28 -13.65 -19.98
C ILE A 115 9.92 -15.10 -19.65
N GLY A 116 10.68 -15.70 -18.74
CA GLY A 116 10.53 -17.07 -18.27
C GLY A 116 11.74 -17.93 -18.56
N GLY A 117 11.52 -19.23 -18.69
CA GLY A 117 12.57 -20.23 -18.85
C GLY A 117 12.02 -21.66 -18.93
N TRP A 118 12.87 -22.64 -18.63
CA TRP A 118 12.54 -24.05 -18.78
C TRP A 118 12.46 -24.77 -17.44
N TYR A 119 11.46 -25.64 -17.30
CA TYR A 119 11.41 -26.61 -16.21
C TYR A 119 11.76 -28.01 -16.69
N SER A 120 12.50 -28.75 -15.87
CA SER A 120 12.71 -30.19 -15.99
C SER A 120 12.43 -30.84 -14.65
N ASN A 121 11.58 -31.87 -14.62
CA ASN A 121 11.18 -32.57 -13.39
C ASN A 121 10.69 -31.63 -12.27
N GLY A 122 9.95 -30.58 -12.63
CA GLY A 122 9.44 -29.59 -11.67
C GLY A 122 10.48 -28.60 -11.13
N LEU A 123 11.73 -28.66 -11.61
CA LEU A 123 12.81 -27.75 -11.23
C LEU A 123 13.19 -26.82 -12.39
N LYS A 124 13.55 -25.58 -12.07
CA LYS A 124 14.05 -24.62 -13.06
C LYS A 124 15.40 -25.06 -13.61
N GLN A 125 15.59 -24.95 -14.91
CA GLN A 125 16.81 -25.31 -15.62
C GLN A 125 17.18 -24.26 -16.68
N GLY A 126 18.48 -24.15 -16.95
CA GLY A 126 19.04 -23.33 -18.02
C GLY A 126 18.82 -21.84 -17.79
N PHE A 127 18.78 -21.08 -18.89
CA PHE A 127 18.65 -19.63 -18.83
C PHE A 127 17.23 -19.18 -18.45
N TRP A 128 17.15 -18.22 -17.54
CA TRP A 128 15.91 -17.63 -17.05
C TRP A 128 15.98 -16.11 -17.05
N LYS A 129 14.86 -15.49 -17.44
CA LYS A 129 14.59 -14.06 -17.27
C LYS A 129 13.32 -13.90 -16.43
N GLU A 130 13.46 -13.37 -15.23
CA GLU A 130 12.41 -13.35 -14.20
C GLU A 130 12.06 -11.92 -13.80
N PRO A 131 10.78 -11.55 -13.67
CA PRO A 131 10.39 -10.32 -12.99
C PRO A 131 10.99 -10.24 -11.57
N ILE A 132 11.48 -9.08 -11.14
CA ILE A 132 11.94 -8.90 -9.76
C ILE A 132 10.77 -9.05 -8.75
N GLN A 133 11.07 -9.24 -7.46
CA GLN A 133 10.07 -9.46 -6.41
C GLN A 133 9.05 -8.32 -6.28
N ASN A 134 9.37 -7.09 -6.70
CA ASN A 134 8.44 -5.95 -6.73
C ASN A 134 8.24 -5.39 -8.14
N TYR A 135 8.23 -6.26 -9.15
CA TYR A 135 7.82 -5.95 -10.51
C TYR A 135 6.42 -5.36 -10.54
N TRP A 136 6.22 -4.24 -11.21
CA TRP A 136 4.96 -3.52 -11.28
C TRP A 136 5.02 -2.52 -12.43
N THR A 137 3.98 -1.74 -12.70
CA THR A 137 3.96 -0.90 -13.92
C THR A 137 5.12 0.10 -13.97
N LEU A 138 5.59 0.60 -12.82
CA LEU A 138 6.69 1.56 -12.73
C LEU A 138 8.08 0.92 -12.48
N SER A 139 8.14 -0.40 -12.37
CA SER A 139 9.40 -1.16 -12.18
C SER A 139 9.32 -2.45 -12.96
N GLN A 140 9.66 -2.32 -14.23
CA GLN A 140 9.76 -3.45 -15.15
C GLN A 140 11.19 -3.96 -15.20
N ALA A 141 11.75 -4.26 -14.03
CA ALA A 141 13.09 -4.81 -13.89
C ALA A 141 13.07 -6.34 -13.86
N TYR A 142 14.11 -6.96 -14.41
CA TYR A 142 14.24 -8.40 -14.53
C TYR A 142 15.54 -8.89 -13.89
N GLN A 143 15.53 -10.13 -13.40
CA GLN A 143 16.72 -10.88 -13.03
C GLN A 143 17.01 -11.89 -14.14
N VAL A 144 18.25 -11.95 -14.59
CA VAL A 144 18.65 -12.78 -15.72
C VAL A 144 19.86 -13.60 -15.33
N GLY A 145 19.79 -14.91 -15.52
CA GLY A 145 20.87 -15.82 -15.20
C GLY A 145 20.52 -17.27 -15.50
N GLU A 146 21.32 -18.19 -14.97
CA GLU A 146 21.14 -19.62 -15.22
C GLU A 146 20.74 -20.35 -13.94
N TYR A 147 19.83 -21.32 -14.09
CA TYR A 147 19.47 -22.30 -13.08
C TYR A 147 20.03 -23.67 -13.43
N GLN A 148 20.46 -24.40 -12.40
CA GLN A 148 20.74 -25.83 -12.45
C GLN A 148 20.02 -26.49 -11.28
N ASP A 149 19.12 -27.43 -11.57
CA ASP A 149 18.34 -28.18 -10.57
C ASP A 149 17.60 -27.28 -9.57
N GLY A 150 17.00 -26.20 -10.10
CA GLY A 150 16.27 -25.21 -9.30
C GLY A 150 17.16 -24.25 -8.51
N GLN A 151 18.48 -24.39 -8.57
CA GLN A 151 19.44 -23.50 -7.92
C GLN A 151 20.05 -22.50 -8.90
N ARG A 152 20.31 -21.27 -8.45
CA ARG A 152 20.94 -20.23 -9.26
C ARG A 152 22.45 -20.47 -9.34
N ILE A 153 22.99 -20.46 -10.56
CA ILE A 153 24.44 -20.62 -10.81
C ILE A 153 25.00 -19.44 -11.61
N GLY A 154 26.33 -19.30 -11.57
CA GLY A 154 27.06 -18.39 -12.43
C GLY A 154 26.73 -16.92 -12.19
N THR A 155 26.72 -16.13 -13.27
CA THR A 155 26.45 -14.69 -13.21
C THR A 155 24.96 -14.42 -13.32
N TRP A 156 24.45 -13.65 -12.38
CA TRP A 156 23.08 -13.14 -12.37
C TRP A 156 23.10 -11.63 -12.47
N LYS A 157 22.37 -11.08 -13.43
CA LYS A 157 22.29 -9.63 -13.67
C LYS A 157 20.87 -9.10 -13.49
N TYR A 158 20.79 -7.84 -13.13
CA TYR A 158 19.54 -7.08 -13.16
C TYR A 158 19.45 -6.30 -14.47
N GLU A 159 18.35 -6.45 -15.20
CA GLU A 159 18.07 -5.71 -16.43
C GLU A 159 16.89 -4.76 -16.24
N TYR A 160 17.02 -3.53 -16.72
CA TYR A 160 15.95 -2.53 -16.76
C TYR A 160 16.14 -1.65 -17.99
N GLU A 161 15.08 -1.45 -18.78
CA GLU A 161 15.17 -0.78 -20.11
C GLU A 161 16.29 -1.38 -20.98
N ASP A 162 16.38 -2.72 -21.00
CA ASP A 162 17.38 -3.51 -21.73
C ASP A 162 18.84 -3.18 -21.38
N LYS A 163 19.08 -2.54 -20.24
CA LYS A 163 20.40 -2.23 -19.70
C LYS A 163 20.67 -3.04 -18.44
N GLU A 164 21.89 -3.54 -18.33
CA GLU A 164 22.39 -4.09 -17.08
C GLU A 164 22.56 -2.98 -16.03
N ILE A 165 21.89 -3.12 -14.89
CA ILE A 165 21.88 -2.14 -13.80
C ILE A 165 22.42 -2.70 -12.48
N GLY A 166 22.78 -3.99 -12.46
CA GLY A 166 23.36 -4.63 -11.29
C GLY A 166 23.50 -6.14 -11.48
N GLY A 167 23.82 -6.85 -10.41
CA GLY A 167 24.01 -8.30 -10.44
C GLY A 167 25.14 -8.76 -9.54
N GLY A 168 25.52 -10.03 -9.68
CA GLY A 168 26.68 -10.64 -9.04
C GLY A 168 26.85 -12.10 -9.46
N LYS A 169 27.67 -12.85 -8.72
CA LYS A 169 27.98 -14.25 -9.04
C LYS A 169 27.66 -15.20 -7.88
N TYR A 170 27.09 -16.35 -8.24
CA TYR A 170 26.99 -17.52 -7.38
C TYR A 170 28.22 -18.40 -7.56
N ASP A 171 28.68 -19.01 -6.47
CA ASP A 171 29.75 -20.01 -6.51
C ASP A 171 29.18 -21.42 -6.84
N ASP A 172 30.07 -22.41 -6.91
CA ASP A 172 29.71 -23.82 -7.18
C ASP A 172 28.86 -24.47 -6.08
N LYS A 173 28.63 -23.76 -4.96
CA LYS A 173 27.75 -24.18 -3.86
C LYS A 173 26.43 -23.39 -3.86
N TYR A 174 26.14 -22.67 -4.94
CA TYR A 174 24.94 -21.83 -5.09
C TYR A 174 24.86 -20.69 -4.05
N LEU A 175 26.01 -20.24 -3.53
CA LEU A 175 26.12 -19.14 -2.58
C LEU A 175 26.59 -17.88 -3.30
N LYS A 176 25.94 -16.74 -3.01
CA LYS A 176 26.42 -15.42 -3.40
C LYS A 176 27.82 -15.19 -2.83
N ASN A 177 28.76 -14.86 -3.71
CA ASN A 177 30.13 -14.49 -3.36
C ASN A 177 30.63 -13.33 -4.24
N GLY A 178 31.58 -12.56 -3.72
CA GLY A 178 32.21 -11.44 -4.43
C GLY A 178 31.34 -10.19 -4.44
N ARG A 179 31.56 -9.31 -5.42
CA ARG A 179 30.83 -8.04 -5.54
C ARG A 179 29.42 -8.25 -6.06
N TRP A 180 28.47 -7.57 -5.43
CA TRP A 180 27.06 -7.55 -5.82
C TRP A 180 26.54 -6.12 -5.90
N ILE A 181 25.62 -5.90 -6.82
CA ILE A 181 24.76 -4.71 -6.90
C ILE A 181 23.32 -5.23 -6.87
N GLU A 182 22.63 -5.01 -5.76
CA GLU A 182 21.23 -5.38 -5.56
C GLU A 182 20.31 -4.20 -5.83
N LEU A 183 19.09 -4.48 -6.30
CA LEU A 183 18.05 -3.45 -6.40
C LEU A 183 17.30 -3.33 -5.08
N SER A 184 16.86 -2.12 -4.75
CA SER A 184 15.91 -1.93 -3.66
C SER A 184 14.58 -2.62 -3.94
N ASP A 185 13.91 -3.04 -2.88
CA ASP A 185 12.52 -3.52 -2.96
C ASP A 185 11.60 -2.47 -3.58
N ASN A 186 11.90 -1.18 -3.42
CA ASN A 186 11.14 -0.08 -4.02
C ASN A 186 11.75 0.43 -5.33
N PHE A 187 12.66 -0.34 -5.96
CA PHE A 187 13.26 0.04 -7.23
C PHE A 187 12.15 0.36 -8.25
N SER A 188 12.19 1.55 -8.86
CA SER A 188 11.25 2.01 -9.88
C SER A 188 11.84 3.17 -10.67
N ASN A 189 11.14 3.62 -11.70
CA ASN A 189 11.49 4.86 -12.41
C ASN A 189 11.45 6.13 -11.52
N ASN A 190 10.82 6.05 -10.35
CA ASN A 190 10.77 7.12 -9.34
C ASN A 190 11.75 6.90 -8.17
N SER A 191 12.46 5.77 -8.15
CA SER A 191 13.37 5.38 -7.08
C SER A 191 14.44 4.40 -7.60
N TYR A 192 15.47 4.93 -8.26
CA TYR A 192 16.61 4.11 -8.70
C TYR A 192 17.60 3.91 -7.55
N ILE A 193 17.26 3.03 -6.61
CA ILE A 193 18.13 2.69 -5.48
C ILE A 193 18.80 1.34 -5.73
N THR A 194 20.12 1.32 -5.58
CA THR A 194 20.90 0.08 -5.56
C THR A 194 21.75 -0.03 -4.30
N TYR A 195 22.01 -1.26 -3.89
CA TYR A 195 22.90 -1.61 -2.78
C TYR A 195 24.12 -2.30 -3.36
N SER A 196 25.32 -1.75 -3.18
CA SER A 196 26.54 -2.35 -3.71
C SER A 196 27.54 -2.68 -2.61
N GLY A 197 28.07 -3.90 -2.60
CA GLY A 197 29.06 -4.34 -1.62
C GLY A 197 29.53 -5.77 -1.90
N GLU A 198 30.16 -6.39 -0.91
CA GLU A 198 30.69 -7.74 -1.04
C GLU A 198 29.86 -8.78 -0.26
N TYR A 199 29.73 -9.96 -0.87
CA TYR A 199 29.18 -11.16 -0.28
C TYR A 199 30.27 -12.20 -0.04
N LYS A 200 30.12 -12.95 1.06
CA LYS A 200 30.88 -14.17 1.35
C LYS A 200 29.96 -15.22 1.92
N ASN A 201 29.78 -16.33 1.20
CA ASN A 201 28.90 -17.44 1.59
C ASN A 201 27.47 -16.96 1.93
N ASN A 202 26.82 -16.21 1.03
CA ASN A 202 25.49 -15.60 1.23
C ASN A 202 25.38 -14.55 2.34
N LYS A 203 26.49 -14.12 2.96
CA LYS A 203 26.51 -13.05 3.96
C LYS A 203 27.09 -11.77 3.36
N LYS A 204 26.42 -10.64 3.58
CA LYS A 204 26.97 -9.31 3.29
C LYS A 204 28.16 -9.07 4.21
N ILE A 205 29.30 -8.62 3.71
CA ILE A 205 30.48 -8.31 4.50
C ILE A 205 31.04 -6.94 4.13
N ASP A 206 31.85 -6.38 5.02
CA ASP A 206 32.57 -5.12 4.83
C ASP A 206 31.64 -3.97 4.42
N LYS A 207 32.13 -3.04 3.62
CA LYS A 207 31.41 -1.82 3.23
C LYS A 207 30.32 -2.11 2.20
N TRP A 208 29.14 -1.55 2.45
CA TRP A 208 27.99 -1.57 1.55
C TRP A 208 27.49 -0.15 1.31
N ASP A 209 27.48 0.26 0.06
CA ASP A 209 27.03 1.57 -0.39
C ASP A 209 25.57 1.53 -0.82
N ILE A 210 24.84 2.60 -0.50
CA ILE A 210 23.48 2.84 -0.99
C ILE A 210 23.56 3.94 -2.04
N ASN A 211 23.31 3.58 -3.30
CA ASN A 211 23.40 4.49 -4.42
C ASN A 211 22.01 4.86 -4.91
N TYR A 212 21.81 6.12 -5.22
CA TYR A 212 20.57 6.67 -5.77
C TYR A 212 20.87 7.45 -7.04
N ARG A 213 20.01 7.34 -8.05
CA ARG A 213 19.97 8.30 -9.15
C ARG A 213 18.55 8.79 -9.39
N PHE A 214 18.46 10.02 -9.84
CA PHE A 214 17.17 10.66 -10.10
C PHE A 214 16.43 10.03 -11.30
N SER A 215 17.16 9.74 -12.37
CA SER A 215 16.63 9.09 -13.57
C SER A 215 17.73 8.32 -14.29
N SER A 216 17.40 7.56 -15.32
CA SER A 216 18.35 6.79 -16.11
C SER A 216 19.43 7.62 -16.82
N VAL A 217 19.23 8.94 -16.96
CA VAL A 217 20.22 9.85 -17.58
C VAL A 217 21.23 10.45 -16.60
N TYR A 218 20.98 10.39 -15.29
CA TYR A 218 21.90 10.93 -14.28
C TYR A 218 22.80 9.83 -13.71
N PRO A 219 24.04 10.18 -13.30
CA PRO A 219 24.91 9.24 -12.60
C PRO A 219 24.33 8.89 -11.23
N PHE A 220 24.77 7.74 -10.70
CA PHE A 220 24.49 7.37 -9.32
C PHE A 220 25.27 8.27 -8.34
N GLU A 221 24.59 8.69 -7.29
CA GLU A 221 25.11 9.38 -6.13
C GLU A 221 25.05 8.43 -4.93
N GLN A 222 26.14 8.33 -4.16
CA GLN A 222 26.11 7.61 -2.89
C GLN A 222 25.35 8.45 -1.86
N ILE A 223 24.20 7.94 -1.40
CA ILE A 223 23.33 8.63 -0.43
C ILE A 223 23.32 7.96 0.95
N GLY A 224 23.97 6.80 1.08
CA GLY A 224 24.06 6.10 2.35
C GLY A 224 24.94 4.87 2.31
N GLY A 225 24.76 3.99 3.30
CA GLY A 225 25.56 2.79 3.46
C GLY A 225 26.18 2.65 4.85
N GLY A 226 26.99 1.62 5.01
CA GLY A 226 27.71 1.32 6.25
C GLY A 226 28.52 0.03 6.10
N SER A 227 28.80 -0.64 7.21
CA SER A 227 29.59 -1.86 7.21
C SER A 227 28.88 -3.04 7.88
N TYR A 228 29.09 -4.23 7.31
CA TYR A 228 28.74 -5.50 7.91
C TYR A 228 30.00 -6.17 8.46
N ASN A 229 29.88 -6.82 9.61
CA ASN A 229 30.94 -7.67 10.13
C ASN A 229 30.99 -9.03 9.39
N ILE A 230 31.95 -9.88 9.74
CA ILE A 230 32.14 -11.20 9.10
C ILE A 230 30.96 -12.17 9.28
N GLN A 231 30.07 -11.91 10.24
CA GLN A 231 28.86 -12.69 10.47
C GLN A 231 27.68 -12.21 9.61
N GLY A 232 27.82 -11.11 8.89
CA GLY A 232 26.75 -10.49 8.11
C GLY A 232 25.83 -9.58 8.90
N ILE A 233 26.32 -9.05 10.02
CA ILE A 233 25.56 -8.18 10.92
C ILE A 233 26.03 -6.74 10.73
N LYS A 234 25.08 -5.79 10.62
CA LYS A 234 25.37 -4.36 10.58
C LYS A 234 26.14 -3.95 11.85
N ASP A 235 27.27 -3.27 11.67
CA ASP A 235 28.15 -2.82 12.74
C ASP A 235 28.83 -1.50 12.37
N GLY A 236 29.02 -0.60 13.35
CA GLY A 236 29.61 0.72 13.16
C GLY A 236 28.66 1.76 12.57
N LYS A 237 29.22 2.79 11.92
CA LYS A 237 28.45 3.91 11.36
C LYS A 237 27.60 3.49 10.17
N TRP A 238 26.36 3.94 10.15
CA TRP A 238 25.39 3.65 9.10
C TRP A 238 24.56 4.87 8.73
N ILE A 239 24.18 4.92 7.46
CA ILE A 239 23.16 5.79 6.90
C ILE A 239 22.10 4.88 6.30
N ASP A 240 20.97 4.74 7.00
CA ASP A 240 19.79 4.01 6.52
C ASP A 240 18.90 4.94 5.68
N LEU A 241 18.14 4.35 4.75
CA LEU A 241 17.05 5.06 4.08
C LEU A 241 15.74 4.83 4.83
N ILE A 242 14.79 5.76 4.69
CA ILE A 242 13.40 5.52 5.10
C ILE A 242 12.73 4.43 4.25
N ASP A 243 11.78 3.73 4.87
CA ASP A 243 10.91 2.82 4.14
C ASP A 243 10.15 3.57 3.05
N ASN A 244 10.06 2.92 1.88
CA ASN A 244 9.52 3.52 0.66
C ASN A 244 10.24 4.81 0.30
N PHE A 245 11.57 4.83 0.31
CA PHE A 245 12.36 5.94 -0.25
C PHE A 245 12.05 6.11 -1.74
N TYR A 246 11.71 7.33 -2.16
CA TYR A 246 11.53 7.72 -3.56
C TYR A 246 11.80 9.21 -3.73
N ARG A 247 11.71 9.70 -4.97
CA ARG A 247 12.00 11.10 -5.33
C ARG A 247 11.45 12.15 -4.35
N GLN A 248 10.21 12.02 -3.88
CA GLN A 248 9.59 13.01 -2.98
C GLN A 248 9.74 12.69 -1.49
N LYS A 249 10.38 11.56 -1.14
CA LYS A 249 10.57 11.07 0.24
C LYS A 249 12.03 10.64 0.42
N GLN A 250 12.93 11.62 0.33
CA GLN A 250 14.38 11.41 0.45
C GLN A 250 14.84 11.64 1.89
N VAL A 251 14.49 10.69 2.78
CA VAL A 251 14.88 10.73 4.19
C VAL A 251 15.95 9.68 4.48
N THR A 252 16.98 10.09 5.22
CA THR A 252 18.03 9.21 5.73
C THR A 252 18.13 9.27 7.25
N PHE A 253 18.63 8.19 7.85
CA PHE A 253 18.90 8.08 9.27
C PHE A 253 20.37 7.76 9.49
N ASN A 254 21.09 8.66 10.16
CA ASN A 254 22.52 8.55 10.38
C ASN A 254 22.77 8.19 11.84
N GLY A 255 23.50 7.12 12.09
CA GLY A 255 23.87 6.73 13.45
C GLY A 255 24.82 5.55 13.47
N GLU A 256 24.79 4.80 14.56
CA GLU A 256 25.67 3.65 14.77
C GLU A 256 24.87 2.40 15.12
N TYR A 257 25.32 1.28 14.56
CA TYR A 257 24.87 -0.06 14.93
C TYR A 257 25.94 -0.75 15.77
N GLN A 258 25.49 -1.50 16.77
CA GLN A 258 26.30 -2.46 17.50
C GLN A 258 25.53 -3.77 17.59
N ASN A 259 26.08 -4.85 17.04
CA ASN A 259 25.43 -6.17 17.00
C ASN A 259 23.97 -6.10 16.48
N TYR A 260 23.75 -5.45 15.33
CA TYR A 260 22.43 -5.25 14.70
C TYR A 260 21.49 -4.27 15.43
N GLN A 261 21.87 -3.74 16.59
CA GLN A 261 21.04 -2.79 17.35
C GLN A 261 21.50 -1.36 17.12
N LYS A 262 20.55 -0.44 16.95
CA LYS A 262 20.83 0.99 16.91
C LYS A 262 21.31 1.45 18.29
N VAL A 263 22.43 2.17 18.35
CA VAL A 263 22.99 2.70 19.60
C VAL A 263 23.31 4.18 19.47
N GLY A 264 23.30 4.89 20.59
CA GLY A 264 23.72 6.29 20.66
C GLY A 264 22.79 7.24 19.88
N ARG A 265 23.36 8.35 19.42
CA ARG A 265 22.62 9.39 18.68
C ARG A 265 22.32 8.93 17.26
N TRP A 266 21.06 9.07 16.86
CA TRP A 266 20.59 8.87 15.50
C TRP A 266 19.92 10.15 14.99
N ASP A 267 20.47 10.71 13.92
CA ASP A 267 20.00 11.94 13.30
C ASP A 267 19.18 11.63 12.05
N THR A 268 18.07 12.33 11.87
CA THR A 268 17.20 12.18 10.71
C THR A 268 17.39 13.35 9.77
N TYR A 269 17.81 13.06 8.54
CA TYR A 269 18.02 14.06 7.50
C TYR A 269 16.98 13.94 6.40
N PHE A 270 16.62 15.07 5.80
CA PHE A 270 15.72 15.12 4.66
C PHE A 270 16.28 16.01 3.57
N ARG A 271 16.28 15.49 2.34
CA ARG A 271 16.74 16.22 1.17
C ARG A 271 15.58 17.00 0.56
N ILE A 272 15.65 18.33 0.64
CA ILE A 272 14.68 19.20 -0.03
C ILE A 272 15.07 19.28 -1.52
N GLU A 273 14.16 18.86 -2.40
CA GLU A 273 14.37 18.95 -3.83
C GLU A 273 14.21 20.41 -4.30
N GLY A 274 15.28 21.00 -4.83
CA GLY A 274 15.32 22.32 -5.45
C GLY A 274 16.09 22.29 -6.77
N LEU A 275 15.91 23.30 -7.62
CA LEU A 275 16.40 23.29 -9.01
C LEU A 275 17.94 23.27 -9.16
N PHE A 276 18.73 23.60 -8.14
CA PHE A 276 20.17 23.85 -8.33
C PHE A 276 21.14 23.31 -7.27
N GLN A 277 20.67 22.77 -6.14
CA GLN A 277 21.48 22.05 -5.15
C GLN A 277 20.54 21.46 -4.10
N SER A 278 20.62 20.15 -3.87
CA SER A 278 19.77 19.43 -2.95
C SER A 278 20.60 18.97 -1.75
N GLU A 279 20.58 19.77 -0.70
CA GLU A 279 21.26 19.49 0.57
C GLU A 279 20.33 18.73 1.54
N PHE A 280 20.94 17.87 2.35
CA PHE A 280 20.25 17.18 3.45
C PHE A 280 20.16 18.10 4.67
N GLN A 281 18.95 18.35 5.15
CA GLN A 281 18.69 19.13 6.35
C GLN A 281 18.39 18.20 7.54
N LEU A 282 18.98 18.48 8.70
CA LEU A 282 18.64 17.80 9.95
C LEU A 282 17.22 18.20 10.35
N ILE A 283 16.29 17.24 10.35
CA ILE A 283 14.87 17.47 10.65
C ILE A 283 14.38 16.71 11.88
N GLY A 284 15.20 15.81 12.45
CA GLY A 284 14.83 15.11 13.65
C GLY A 284 15.88 14.11 14.12
N GLY A 285 15.43 13.10 14.85
CA GLY A 285 16.31 12.11 15.48
C GLY A 285 16.17 12.07 16.99
N GLY A 286 17.03 11.27 17.63
CA GLY A 286 17.04 11.04 19.07
C GLY A 286 18.13 10.07 19.46
N SER A 287 18.09 9.56 20.69
CA SER A 287 19.12 8.64 21.20
C SER A 287 18.56 7.26 21.55
N TYR A 288 19.31 6.23 21.21
CA TYR A 288 19.08 4.85 21.64
C TYR A 288 20.03 4.50 22.79
N GLU A 289 19.48 3.83 23.79
CA GLU A 289 20.24 3.17 24.85
C GLU A 289 20.53 1.71 24.52
N ASN A 290 21.24 1.04 25.43
CA ASN A 290 21.58 -0.38 25.34
C ASN A 290 20.34 -1.22 24.98
N GLY A 291 20.44 -1.99 23.90
CA GLY A 291 19.33 -2.81 23.42
C GLY A 291 18.52 -2.20 22.27
N GLY A 292 18.89 -1.01 21.75
CA GLY A 292 18.11 -0.34 20.71
C GLY A 292 16.81 0.27 21.22
N ILE A 293 16.80 0.65 22.50
CA ILE A 293 15.64 1.23 23.18
C ILE A 293 15.72 2.75 23.08
N LYS A 294 14.68 3.41 22.54
CA LYS A 294 14.60 4.88 22.48
C LYS A 294 14.56 5.47 23.89
N ASN A 295 15.37 6.50 24.14
CA ASN A 295 15.35 7.26 25.40
C ASN A 295 15.64 8.76 25.14
N GLY A 296 15.14 9.63 26.02
CA GLY A 296 15.34 11.08 25.96
C GLY A 296 14.47 11.79 24.92
N ILE A 297 14.88 12.97 24.48
CA ILE A 297 14.13 13.78 23.51
C ILE A 297 14.25 13.19 22.10
N TRP A 298 13.10 13.07 21.44
CA TRP A 298 12.97 12.56 20.09
C TRP A 298 12.14 13.50 19.22
N ILE A 299 12.55 13.62 17.96
CA ILE A 299 11.75 14.17 16.88
C ILE A 299 11.55 13.07 15.85
N GLU A 300 10.32 12.57 15.76
CA GLU A 300 9.89 11.53 14.84
C GLU A 300 9.23 12.13 13.60
N LEU A 301 9.26 11.39 12.49
CA LEU A 301 8.52 11.76 11.29
C LEU A 301 7.17 11.05 11.27
N SER A 302 6.18 11.64 10.60
CA SER A 302 4.97 10.93 10.21
C SER A 302 5.28 9.78 9.23
N ASP A 303 4.49 8.70 9.27
CA ASP A 303 4.60 7.61 8.29
C ASP A 303 4.41 8.12 6.85
N ASN A 304 3.55 9.13 6.71
CA ASN A 304 3.28 9.88 5.49
C ASN A 304 4.16 11.12 5.36
N PHE A 305 5.40 11.10 5.86
CA PHE A 305 6.35 12.19 5.64
C PHE A 305 6.88 12.19 4.20
N TYR A 306 6.70 13.29 3.47
CA TYR A 306 7.25 13.54 2.12
C TYR A 306 7.24 15.05 1.82
N ASN A 307 7.69 15.47 0.63
CA ASN A 307 7.79 16.88 0.25
C ASN A 307 6.54 17.73 0.56
N TYR A 308 5.33 17.17 0.42
CA TYR A 308 4.06 17.89 0.61
C TYR A 308 3.37 17.62 1.97
N SER A 309 3.96 16.77 2.81
CA SER A 309 3.50 16.53 4.18
C SER A 309 4.71 16.35 5.10
N GLN A 310 5.20 17.47 5.64
CA GLN A 310 6.37 17.49 6.52
C GLN A 310 5.90 17.58 7.97
N VAL A 311 5.29 16.50 8.46
CA VAL A 311 4.79 16.37 9.83
C VAL A 311 5.83 15.68 10.70
N THR A 312 6.11 16.28 11.86
CA THR A 312 7.01 15.75 12.89
C THR A 312 6.31 15.67 14.24
N TYR A 313 6.75 14.72 15.07
CA TYR A 313 6.29 14.54 16.45
C TYR A 313 7.47 14.71 17.39
N GLU A 314 7.37 15.66 18.31
CA GLU A 314 8.44 15.96 19.26
C GLU A 314 7.98 15.65 20.68
N GLY A 315 8.81 14.95 21.44
CA GLY A 315 8.53 14.65 22.84
C GLY A 315 9.62 13.79 23.47
N GLU A 316 9.34 13.25 24.64
CA GLU A 316 10.29 12.45 25.41
C GLU A 316 9.93 10.96 25.39
N TYR A 317 10.96 10.13 25.25
CA TYR A 317 10.92 8.70 25.46
C TYR A 317 11.56 8.34 26.80
N GLN A 318 10.95 7.40 27.51
CA GLN A 318 11.53 6.72 28.66
C GLN A 318 11.39 5.20 28.49
N ASN A 319 12.52 4.48 28.43
CA ASN A 319 12.54 3.02 28.23
C ASN A 319 11.69 2.54 27.04
N GLY A 320 11.79 3.25 25.90
CA GLY A 320 11.06 2.92 24.68
C GLY A 320 9.57 3.31 24.69
N LYS A 321 9.10 4.01 25.73
CA LYS A 321 7.72 4.51 25.83
C LYS A 321 7.68 6.03 25.71
N LYS A 322 6.72 6.55 24.94
CA LYS A 322 6.43 7.99 24.90
C LYS A 322 5.89 8.44 26.25
N ILE A 323 6.40 9.52 26.81
CA ILE A 323 5.92 10.09 28.08
C ILE A 323 5.69 11.58 27.94
N GLN A 324 4.95 12.16 28.90
CA GLN A 324 4.69 13.59 29.01
C GLN A 324 4.05 14.21 27.76
N GLN A 325 4.28 15.50 27.53
CA GLN A 325 3.74 16.24 26.41
C GLN A 325 4.46 15.85 25.11
N TRP A 326 3.66 15.54 24.11
CA TRP A 326 4.10 15.34 22.73
C TRP A 326 3.46 16.41 21.85
N VAL A 327 4.26 17.06 21.02
CA VAL A 327 3.84 18.15 20.15
C VAL A 327 3.92 17.69 18.69
N THR A 328 2.85 17.91 17.95
CA THR A 328 2.81 17.64 16.51
C THR A 328 3.08 18.93 15.76
N LYS A 329 4.14 18.95 14.96
CA LYS A 329 4.55 20.12 14.18
C LYS A 329 4.44 19.85 12.68
N TYR A 330 3.94 20.80 11.93
CA TYR A 330 3.88 20.75 10.46
C TYR A 330 4.71 21.88 9.87
N LYS A 331 5.61 21.54 8.94
CA LYS A 331 6.41 22.50 8.20
C LYS A 331 5.71 22.83 6.88
N GLN A 332 5.25 24.07 6.76
CA GLN A 332 4.71 24.62 5.52
C GLN A 332 5.66 25.70 5.01
N LYS A 333 6.33 25.43 3.88
CA LYS A 333 7.45 26.26 3.39
C LYS A 333 8.55 26.34 4.46
N ASP A 334 8.95 27.55 4.85
CA ASP A 334 9.99 27.80 5.86
C ASP A 334 9.43 28.01 7.27
N GLN A 335 8.11 27.88 7.46
CA GLN A 335 7.46 28.05 8.75
C GLN A 335 7.07 26.69 9.34
N GLN A 336 7.35 26.52 10.62
CA GLN A 336 6.93 25.36 11.39
C GLN A 336 5.84 25.78 12.38
N GLU A 337 4.73 25.07 12.37
CA GLU A 337 3.58 25.35 13.22
C GLU A 337 3.22 24.13 14.06
N GLN A 338 2.86 24.35 15.33
CA GLN A 338 2.24 23.33 16.15
C GLN A 338 0.78 23.16 15.74
N ILE A 339 0.45 21.98 15.23
CA ILE A 339 -0.90 21.65 14.72
C ILE A 339 -1.59 20.55 15.52
N GLY A 340 -0.92 20.00 16.54
CA GLY A 340 -1.55 19.07 17.45
C GLY A 340 -0.63 18.53 18.54
N GLY A 341 -0.95 17.34 19.02
CA GLY A 341 -0.25 16.70 20.13
C GLY A 341 -1.15 16.40 21.32
N GLY A 342 -0.54 16.02 22.44
CA GLY A 342 -1.25 15.71 23.69
C GLY A 342 -0.29 15.18 24.76
N TYR A 343 -0.84 14.49 25.77
CA TYR A 343 -0.07 14.00 26.90
C TYR A 343 -0.10 12.48 27.03
N TYR A 344 1.06 11.87 27.26
CA TYR A 344 1.23 10.48 27.65
C TYR A 344 1.57 10.37 29.14
N ASP A 345 0.98 9.41 29.83
CA ASP A 345 1.43 9.06 31.19
C ASP A 345 2.74 8.26 31.18
N VAL A 346 3.26 7.95 32.38
CA VAL A 346 4.51 7.19 32.58
C VAL A 346 4.46 5.75 32.04
N LYS A 347 3.27 5.22 31.73
CA LYS A 347 3.10 3.90 31.10
C LYS A 347 3.06 3.98 29.58
N GLY A 348 3.11 5.18 29.01
CA GLY A 348 2.96 5.43 27.58
C GLY A 348 1.52 5.43 27.09
N ILE A 349 0.57 5.68 27.98
CA ILE A 349 -0.85 5.70 27.67
C ILE A 349 -1.31 7.14 27.49
N LYS A 350 -2.06 7.42 26.41
CA LYS A 350 -2.63 8.75 26.14
C LYS A 350 -3.62 9.16 27.24
N GLN A 351 -3.52 10.41 27.69
CA GLN A 351 -4.43 11.02 28.67
C GLN A 351 -4.77 12.46 28.27
N GLY A 352 -5.92 12.95 28.74
CA GLY A 352 -6.31 14.35 28.63
C GLY A 352 -6.69 14.77 27.22
N TYR A 353 -6.54 16.06 26.92
CA TYR A 353 -6.88 16.61 25.62
C TYR A 353 -5.85 16.23 24.54
N TRP A 354 -6.32 15.87 23.37
CA TRP A 354 -5.51 15.49 22.22
C TRP A 354 -6.01 16.14 20.94
N ILE A 355 -5.07 16.49 20.08
CA ILE A 355 -5.29 16.85 18.69
C ILE A 355 -4.53 15.86 17.83
N GLU A 356 -5.27 14.98 17.15
CA GLU A 356 -4.73 13.98 16.23
C GLU A 356 -4.83 14.47 14.79
N LEU A 357 -3.94 14.00 13.93
CA LEU A 357 -4.01 14.24 12.49
C LEU A 357 -4.80 13.11 11.83
N SER A 358 -5.42 13.38 10.67
CA SER A 358 -5.81 12.30 9.77
C SER A 358 -4.61 11.54 9.24
N ASP A 359 -4.79 10.25 8.98
CA ASP A 359 -3.77 9.43 8.33
C ASP A 359 -3.35 10.08 7.00
N ASP A 360 -4.32 10.65 6.28
CA ASP A 360 -4.10 11.37 5.02
C ASP A 360 -3.71 12.85 5.16
N PHE A 361 -3.23 13.30 6.33
CA PHE A 361 -2.87 14.70 6.54
C PHE A 361 -1.78 15.16 5.54
N ARG A 362 -2.09 16.20 4.76
CA ARG A 362 -1.22 16.79 3.73
C ARG A 362 -1.64 18.21 3.39
N GLN A 363 -0.88 18.89 2.53
CA GLN A 363 -1.12 20.29 2.17
C GLN A 363 -2.56 20.59 1.71
N ASP A 364 -3.19 19.69 0.97
CA ASP A 364 -4.56 19.81 0.44
C ASP A 364 -5.64 19.08 1.27
N SER A 365 -5.25 18.46 2.40
CA SER A 365 -6.16 17.82 3.35
C SER A 365 -5.59 17.93 4.76
N GLN A 366 -5.85 19.07 5.40
CA GLN A 366 -5.36 19.37 6.76
C GLN A 366 -6.47 19.10 7.79
N ILE A 367 -6.74 17.83 8.04
CA ILE A 367 -7.80 17.40 8.97
C ILE A 367 -7.20 17.03 10.32
N THR A 368 -7.83 17.52 11.38
CA THR A 368 -7.47 17.18 12.76
C THR A 368 -8.68 16.69 13.55
N TYR A 369 -8.43 15.83 14.54
CA TYR A 369 -9.42 15.29 15.47
C TYR A 369 -9.12 15.78 16.88
N HIS A 370 -10.07 16.49 17.48
CA HIS A 370 -9.91 17.14 18.77
C HIS A 370 -10.79 16.45 19.79
N GLY A 371 -10.25 16.04 20.92
CA GLY A 371 -11.05 15.40 21.96
C GLY A 371 -10.23 14.95 23.16
N GLN A 372 -10.82 14.09 23.99
CA GLN A 372 -10.20 13.62 25.23
C GLN A 372 -9.88 12.13 25.20
N TYR A 373 -8.78 11.79 25.85
CA TYR A 373 -8.35 10.45 26.18
C TYR A 373 -8.42 10.20 27.69
N LYS A 374 -8.80 8.98 28.05
CA LYS A 374 -8.71 8.46 29.42
C LYS A 374 -8.26 7.01 29.37
N GLN A 375 -7.12 6.72 29.99
CA GLN A 375 -6.51 5.38 29.97
C GLN A 375 -6.34 4.80 28.55
N GLY A 376 -6.01 5.66 27.58
CA GLY A 376 -5.78 5.23 26.20
C GLY A 376 -7.03 5.08 25.35
N SER A 377 -8.23 5.25 25.93
CA SER A 377 -9.50 5.26 25.20
C SER A 377 -9.96 6.68 24.92
N LYS A 378 -10.51 6.92 23.72
CA LYS A 378 -11.19 8.17 23.38
C LYS A 378 -12.47 8.28 24.20
N ILE A 379 -12.74 9.42 24.81
CA ILE A 379 -13.96 9.66 25.60
C ILE A 379 -14.61 10.99 25.24
N GLY A 380 -15.90 11.13 25.53
CA GLY A 380 -16.62 12.39 25.41
C GLY A 380 -16.74 12.89 23.96
N ARG A 381 -16.84 14.21 23.80
CA ARG A 381 -16.97 14.86 22.49
C ARG A 381 -15.66 14.79 21.72
N TRP A 382 -15.75 14.42 20.45
CA TRP A 382 -14.66 14.51 19.49
C TRP A 382 -15.09 15.28 18.26
N ASP A 383 -14.33 16.29 17.87
CA ASP A 383 -14.60 17.16 16.73
C ASP A 383 -13.62 16.91 15.58
N ILE A 384 -14.13 16.95 14.35
CA ILE A 384 -13.33 16.84 13.12
C ILE A 384 -13.19 18.24 12.54
N ILE A 385 -11.97 18.75 12.52
CA ILE A 385 -11.65 20.12 12.12
C ILE A 385 -10.85 20.10 10.82
N LEU A 386 -11.39 20.74 9.79
CA LEU A 386 -10.71 21.03 8.53
C LEU A 386 -10.03 22.40 8.61
N ARG A 387 -8.74 22.46 8.29
CA ARG A 387 -8.03 23.72 8.10
C ARG A 387 -7.97 24.09 6.61
N LYS A 388 -8.59 25.21 6.24
CA LYS A 388 -8.58 25.78 4.88
C LYS A 388 -8.15 27.25 4.94
N SER A 389 -7.05 27.61 4.27
CA SER A 389 -6.57 29.00 4.19
C SER A 389 -6.45 29.70 5.56
N ASN A 390 -5.87 29.02 6.55
CA ASN A 390 -5.74 29.48 7.95
C ASN A 390 -7.06 29.65 8.72
N LYS A 391 -8.19 29.20 8.16
CA LYS A 391 -9.46 29.08 8.89
C LYS A 391 -9.67 27.64 9.30
N PHE A 392 -10.23 27.45 10.49
CA PHE A 392 -10.63 26.17 11.02
C PHE A 392 -12.15 26.02 10.89
N GLU A 393 -12.60 24.95 10.27
CA GLU A 393 -14.01 24.62 10.11
C GLU A 393 -14.29 23.26 10.77
N GLN A 394 -15.25 23.21 11.68
CA GLN A 394 -15.75 21.94 12.20
C GLN A 394 -16.65 21.29 11.14
N ILE A 395 -16.18 20.19 10.56
CA ILE A 395 -16.85 19.46 9.48
C ILE A 395 -17.48 18.15 9.94
N GLY A 396 -17.24 17.74 11.18
CA GLY A 396 -17.85 16.54 11.74
C GLY A 396 -17.50 16.30 13.21
N GLY A 397 -17.72 15.07 13.66
CA GLY A 397 -17.51 14.66 15.05
C GLY A 397 -18.68 13.88 15.64
N GLY A 398 -18.55 13.55 16.92
CA GLY A 398 -19.55 12.81 17.68
C GLY A 398 -19.09 12.52 19.10
N PHE A 399 -19.70 11.55 19.77
CA PHE A 399 -19.40 11.21 21.17
C PHE A 399 -18.87 9.79 21.31
N TYR A 400 -17.89 9.62 22.19
CA TYR A 400 -17.45 8.33 22.72
C TYR A 400 -17.95 8.16 24.16
N ASN A 401 -18.30 6.92 24.53
CA ASN A 401 -18.54 6.58 25.93
C ASN A 401 -17.22 6.33 26.69
N GLU A 402 -17.31 6.02 27.99
CA GLU A 402 -16.16 5.76 28.86
C GLU A 402 -15.32 4.54 28.45
N GLN A 403 -15.91 3.60 27.68
CA GLN A 403 -15.20 2.42 27.16
C GLN A 403 -14.51 2.68 25.82
N GLY A 404 -14.67 3.86 25.22
CA GLY A 404 -14.10 4.20 23.92
C GLY A 404 -14.95 3.79 22.72
N PHE A 405 -16.23 3.47 22.92
CA PHE A 405 -17.15 3.20 21.82
C PHE A 405 -17.86 4.48 21.37
N LYS A 406 -17.95 4.66 20.05
CA LYS A 406 -18.80 5.70 19.45
C LYS A 406 -20.26 5.47 19.85
N ILE A 407 -20.95 6.55 20.20
CA ILE A 407 -22.37 6.58 20.58
C ILE A 407 -23.06 7.83 20.02
N GLY A 408 -24.38 7.74 19.82
CA GLY A 408 -25.24 8.86 19.44
C GLY A 408 -24.99 9.32 18.00
N SER A 409 -25.33 10.58 17.71
CA SER A 409 -25.17 11.15 16.37
C SER A 409 -23.70 11.40 16.03
N TRP A 410 -23.32 11.02 14.81
CA TRP A 410 -21.98 11.17 14.27
C TRP A 410 -22.01 11.75 12.86
N VAL A 411 -21.01 12.56 12.56
CA VAL A 411 -20.63 12.97 11.20
C VAL A 411 -19.20 12.50 10.98
N GLU A 412 -19.02 11.54 10.08
CA GLU A 412 -17.73 11.02 9.65
C GLU A 412 -17.31 11.64 8.31
N ILE A 413 -16.02 11.61 8.03
CA ILE A 413 -15.48 12.01 6.73
C ILE A 413 -15.10 10.78 5.91
N ASN A 414 -15.13 10.89 4.59
CA ASN A 414 -14.65 9.85 3.69
C ASN A 414 -13.12 9.66 3.80
N GLU A 415 -12.63 8.45 3.55
CA GLU A 415 -11.20 8.13 3.62
C GLU A 415 -10.39 9.00 2.64
N CYS A 416 -10.93 9.26 1.44
CA CYS A 416 -10.32 10.15 0.44
C CYS A 416 -10.69 11.62 0.62
N PHE A 417 -11.07 12.06 1.83
CA PHE A 417 -11.42 13.45 2.08
C PHE A 417 -10.28 14.39 1.71
N SER A 418 -10.57 15.36 0.85
CA SER A 418 -9.61 16.35 0.36
C SER A 418 -10.35 17.61 -0.07
N ASN A 419 -9.60 18.66 -0.45
CA ASN A 419 -10.21 19.85 -1.06
C ASN A 419 -11.08 19.53 -2.29
N LEU A 420 -10.80 18.43 -3.01
CA LEU A 420 -11.52 18.00 -4.22
C LEU A 420 -12.63 16.97 -3.94
N SER A 421 -12.70 16.43 -2.72
CA SER A 421 -13.72 15.47 -2.30
C SER A 421 -14.06 15.68 -0.83
N GLN A 422 -15.08 16.51 -0.57
CA GLN A 422 -15.55 16.77 0.80
C GLN A 422 -16.81 15.96 1.07
N VAL A 423 -16.65 14.64 1.16
CA VAL A 423 -17.73 13.71 1.46
C VAL A 423 -17.81 13.45 2.96
N THR A 424 -19.02 13.54 3.51
CA THR A 424 -19.33 13.20 4.91
C THR A 424 -20.45 12.17 5.01
N TYR A 425 -20.42 11.38 6.07
CA TYR A 425 -21.43 10.38 6.40
C TYR A 425 -22.07 10.75 7.73
N GLN A 426 -23.38 10.95 7.75
CA GLN A 426 -24.10 11.31 8.96
C GLN A 426 -25.08 10.22 9.35
N GLY A 427 -25.04 9.80 10.62
CA GLY A 427 -25.98 8.83 11.18
C GLY A 427 -25.77 8.65 12.67
N GLU A 428 -26.17 7.50 13.19
CA GLU A 428 -26.06 7.18 14.60
C GLU A 428 -25.18 5.95 14.85
N TYR A 429 -24.55 5.97 16.02
CA TYR A 429 -23.81 4.86 16.58
C TYR A 429 -24.46 4.34 17.86
N PHE A 430 -24.44 3.02 18.01
CA PHE A 430 -24.77 2.32 19.25
C PHE A 430 -23.64 1.35 19.59
N PHE A 431 -22.92 1.62 20.69
CA PHE A 431 -21.77 0.84 21.15
C PHE A 431 -20.76 0.50 20.03
N GLY A 432 -20.36 1.52 19.25
CA GLY A 432 -19.34 1.37 18.20
C GLY A 432 -19.87 0.78 16.88
N LYS A 433 -21.15 0.41 16.80
CA LYS A 433 -21.80 -0.05 15.57
C LYS A 433 -22.66 1.06 14.95
N LYS A 434 -22.60 1.22 13.63
CA LYS A 434 -23.50 2.13 12.90
C LYS A 434 -24.92 1.58 12.98
N THR A 435 -25.91 2.39 13.31
CA THR A 435 -27.31 1.95 13.38
C THR A 435 -28.22 2.94 12.66
N GLY A 436 -29.42 2.47 12.30
CA GLY A 436 -30.46 3.34 11.75
C GLY A 436 -30.09 3.93 10.38
N LYS A 437 -30.56 5.15 10.13
CA LYS A 437 -30.38 5.83 8.84
C LYS A 437 -29.06 6.57 8.77
N TRP A 438 -28.32 6.29 7.70
CA TRP A 438 -27.10 6.99 7.36
C TRP A 438 -27.28 7.72 6.05
N ASN A 439 -26.90 8.99 6.01
CA ASN A 439 -26.94 9.84 4.82
C ASN A 439 -25.52 10.15 4.37
N ILE A 440 -25.30 10.21 3.06
CA ILE A 440 -24.03 10.64 2.45
C ILE A 440 -24.22 12.04 1.92
N TYR A 441 -23.38 12.97 2.35
CA TYR A 441 -23.35 14.33 1.87
C TYR A 441 -22.05 14.64 1.16
N TRP A 442 -22.11 15.45 0.12
CA TRP A 442 -20.96 16.00 -0.57
C TRP A 442 -21.05 17.52 -0.56
N LYS A 443 -20.01 18.16 -0.04
CA LYS A 443 -19.88 19.62 -0.04
C LYS A 443 -19.07 20.02 -1.26
N ASN A 444 -19.72 20.70 -2.20
CA ASN A 444 -19.00 21.43 -3.26
C ASN A 444 -18.74 22.87 -2.79
N ASP A 445 -18.16 23.73 -3.65
CA ASP A 445 -17.80 25.10 -3.28
C ASP A 445 -18.97 25.95 -2.78
N ILE A 446 -20.22 25.57 -3.09
CA ILE A 446 -21.41 26.40 -2.86
C ILE A 446 -22.40 25.70 -1.94
N ASN A 447 -22.62 24.39 -2.10
CA ASN A 447 -23.73 23.66 -1.51
C ASN A 447 -23.30 22.34 -0.86
N LEU A 448 -23.99 22.00 0.23
CA LEU A 448 -23.98 20.66 0.81
C LEU A 448 -25.13 19.85 0.19
N GLU A 449 -24.79 18.86 -0.61
CA GLU A 449 -25.76 18.03 -1.32
C GLU A 449 -25.83 16.63 -0.73
N LYS A 450 -27.03 16.07 -0.56
CA LYS A 450 -27.20 14.68 -0.18
C LYS A 450 -27.11 13.79 -1.42
N LEU A 451 -26.08 12.95 -1.50
CA LEU A 451 -25.84 12.04 -2.62
C LEU A 451 -26.48 10.67 -2.44
N GLY A 452 -26.60 10.21 -1.19
CA GLY A 452 -26.97 8.82 -0.94
C GLY A 452 -27.14 8.46 0.52
N GLY A 453 -26.90 7.18 0.82
CA GLY A 453 -27.10 6.60 2.14
C GLY A 453 -27.95 5.35 2.14
N GLY A 454 -28.31 4.88 3.33
CA GLY A 454 -29.13 3.69 3.52
C GLY A 454 -29.40 3.40 4.99
N LEU A 455 -29.77 2.16 5.30
CA LEU A 455 -30.10 1.72 6.64
C LEU A 455 -29.11 0.66 7.13
N TYR A 456 -28.67 0.82 8.38
CA TYR A 456 -28.04 -0.23 9.16
C TYR A 456 -29.06 -0.88 10.11
N ASP A 457 -28.86 -2.16 10.41
CA ASP A 457 -29.55 -2.84 11.51
C ASP A 457 -28.85 -2.60 12.86
N GLU A 458 -29.35 -3.25 13.91
CA GLU A 458 -28.80 -3.22 15.27
C GLU A 458 -27.43 -3.91 15.41
N ASN A 459 -27.06 -4.74 14.44
CA ASN A 459 -25.78 -5.42 14.40
C ASN A 459 -24.71 -4.64 13.65
N GLY A 460 -25.07 -3.51 13.03
CA GLY A 460 -24.16 -2.71 12.21
C GLY A 460 -24.05 -3.20 10.78
N LEU A 461 -24.96 -4.05 10.32
CA LEU A 461 -24.98 -4.56 8.96
C LEU A 461 -25.89 -3.69 8.10
N LYS A 462 -25.44 -3.40 6.87
CA LYS A 462 -26.27 -2.71 5.88
C LYS A 462 -27.47 -3.59 5.52
N LYS A 463 -28.64 -2.96 5.34
CA LYS A 463 -29.88 -3.60 4.87
C LYS A 463 -30.67 -2.71 3.93
N ARG A 464 -31.52 -3.33 3.10
CA ARG A 464 -32.42 -2.67 2.14
C ARG A 464 -31.63 -1.85 1.11
N ILE A 465 -32.31 -0.90 0.48
CA ILE A 465 -31.75 -0.02 -0.55
C ILE A 465 -30.65 0.86 0.04
N TRP A 466 -29.52 0.88 -0.66
CA TRP A 466 -28.35 1.71 -0.39
C TRP A 466 -27.93 2.45 -1.65
N ILE A 467 -27.45 3.66 -1.46
CA ILE A 467 -26.67 4.41 -2.45
C ILE A 467 -25.27 4.61 -1.87
N GLU A 468 -24.26 4.07 -2.53
CA GLU A 468 -22.85 4.15 -2.18
C GLU A 468 -22.09 5.05 -3.16
N LEU A 469 -20.93 5.54 -2.75
CA LEU A 469 -20.01 6.24 -3.65
C LEU A 469 -18.92 5.27 -4.14
N ALA A 470 -18.34 5.54 -5.30
CA ALA A 470 -17.08 4.92 -5.68
C ALA A 470 -15.96 5.28 -4.70
N ASN A 471 -15.00 4.37 -4.51
CA ASN A 471 -13.91 4.56 -3.55
C ASN A 471 -13.07 5.80 -3.86
N ASP A 472 -12.91 6.13 -5.14
CA ASP A 472 -12.20 7.31 -5.62
C ASP A 472 -13.15 8.46 -6.02
N PHE A 473 -14.32 8.53 -5.38
CA PHE A 473 -15.27 9.62 -5.59
C PHE A 473 -14.63 10.98 -5.34
N ASN A 474 -14.66 11.84 -6.34
CA ASN A 474 -14.16 13.22 -6.26
C ASN A 474 -14.87 14.10 -7.31
N GLN A 475 -14.52 15.38 -7.39
CA GLN A 475 -15.10 16.31 -8.36
C GLN A 475 -15.03 15.84 -9.82
N ASP A 476 -14.01 15.08 -10.20
CA ASP A 476 -13.81 14.53 -11.56
C ASP A 476 -14.42 13.14 -11.77
N LYS A 477 -14.73 12.41 -10.70
CA LYS A 477 -15.31 11.07 -10.73
C LYS A 477 -16.47 10.95 -9.75
N GLN A 478 -17.63 11.38 -10.19
CA GLN A 478 -18.83 11.40 -9.35
C GLN A 478 -19.69 10.16 -9.63
N VAL A 479 -19.18 9.00 -9.24
CA VAL A 479 -19.84 7.71 -9.46
C VAL A 479 -20.53 7.23 -8.19
N THR A 480 -21.78 6.80 -8.30
CA THR A 480 -22.54 6.18 -7.22
C THR A 480 -23.08 4.82 -7.63
N TYR A 481 -23.27 3.94 -6.65
CA TYR A 481 -23.86 2.62 -6.85
C TYR A 481 -25.16 2.53 -6.05
N GLN A 482 -26.24 2.08 -6.67
CA GLN A 482 -27.51 1.85 -6.01
C GLN A 482 -27.89 0.38 -6.08
N GLY A 483 -28.29 -0.20 -4.95
CA GLY A 483 -28.77 -1.58 -4.92
C GLY A 483 -29.27 -1.97 -3.54
N GLU A 484 -29.52 -3.25 -3.34
CA GLU A 484 -30.01 -3.79 -2.07
C GLU A 484 -28.92 -4.53 -1.30
N TYR A 485 -28.97 -4.37 0.03
CA TYR A 485 -28.25 -5.18 0.98
C TYR A 485 -29.19 -6.13 1.73
N ASN A 486 -28.75 -7.38 1.91
CA ASN A 486 -29.34 -8.34 2.82
C ASN A 486 -28.27 -8.83 3.81
N CYS A 487 -28.47 -8.61 5.11
CA CYS A 487 -27.51 -8.98 6.16
C CYS A 487 -26.05 -8.53 5.87
N GLY A 488 -25.86 -7.32 5.33
CA GLY A 488 -24.54 -6.79 5.00
C GLY A 488 -23.94 -7.27 3.68
N GLN A 489 -24.60 -8.16 2.94
CA GLN A 489 -24.19 -8.61 1.61
C GLN A 489 -24.98 -7.88 0.52
N LYS A 490 -24.30 -7.51 -0.57
CA LYS A 490 -24.94 -6.95 -1.77
C LYS A 490 -25.77 -8.04 -2.43
N VAL A 491 -27.03 -7.77 -2.76
CA VAL A 491 -27.91 -8.72 -3.44
C VAL A 491 -28.67 -8.05 -4.57
N GLY A 492 -29.08 -8.83 -5.57
CA GLY A 492 -29.92 -8.36 -6.67
C GLY A 492 -29.16 -7.44 -7.64
N VAL A 493 -29.92 -6.57 -8.31
CA VAL A 493 -29.38 -5.62 -9.29
C VAL A 493 -28.71 -4.45 -8.55
N TRP A 494 -27.54 -4.08 -9.05
CA TRP A 494 -26.76 -2.94 -8.60
C TRP A 494 -26.48 -2.02 -9.78
N ASP A 495 -27.16 -0.87 -9.78
CA ASP A 495 -27.07 0.15 -10.82
C ASP A 495 -25.93 1.11 -10.52
N THR A 496 -25.16 1.47 -11.54
CA THR A 496 -24.07 2.43 -11.45
C THR A 496 -24.51 3.71 -12.13
N TYR A 497 -24.51 4.78 -11.35
CA TYR A 497 -24.80 6.12 -11.84
C TYR A 497 -23.52 6.93 -11.91
N PHE A 498 -23.39 7.75 -12.94
CA PHE A 498 -22.35 8.74 -13.07
C PHE A 498 -22.97 10.11 -13.20
N ARG A 499 -22.54 11.05 -12.36
CA ARG A 499 -22.98 12.44 -12.46
C ARG A 499 -22.21 13.17 -13.53
N PHE A 500 -22.95 13.57 -14.56
CA PHE A 500 -22.49 14.48 -15.57
C PHE A 500 -23.20 15.81 -15.39
N SER A 501 -22.45 16.87 -15.05
CA SER A 501 -23.02 18.16 -14.67
C SER A 501 -23.94 18.01 -13.44
N GLU A 502 -25.21 18.44 -13.53
CA GLU A 502 -26.19 18.39 -12.43
C GLU A 502 -27.05 17.12 -12.40
N ARG A 503 -26.85 16.16 -13.33
CA ARG A 503 -27.71 14.97 -13.47
C ARG A 503 -26.91 13.68 -13.31
N PHE A 504 -27.49 12.73 -12.58
CA PHE A 504 -27.02 11.35 -12.53
C PHE A 504 -27.61 10.57 -13.71
N GLU A 505 -26.73 9.92 -14.47
CA GLU A 505 -27.08 9.03 -15.57
C GLU A 505 -26.70 7.61 -15.18
N GLU A 506 -27.61 6.66 -15.38
CA GLU A 506 -27.30 5.24 -15.25
C GLU A 506 -26.39 4.82 -16.41
N ILE A 507 -25.20 4.33 -16.11
CA ILE A 507 -24.19 3.96 -17.12
C ILE A 507 -23.86 2.48 -17.13
N SER A 508 -24.29 1.74 -16.11
CA SER A 508 -23.95 0.34 -15.92
C SER A 508 -24.92 -0.31 -14.93
N CYS A 509 -25.08 -1.63 -15.03
CA CYS A 509 -25.65 -2.45 -13.97
C CYS A 509 -24.86 -3.76 -13.82
N GLY A 510 -25.01 -4.39 -12.67
CA GLY A 510 -24.50 -5.72 -12.37
C GLY A 510 -25.47 -6.48 -11.46
N PHE A 511 -25.31 -7.79 -11.34
CA PHE A 511 -26.16 -8.62 -10.49
C PHE A 511 -25.35 -9.43 -9.48
N TYR A 512 -25.72 -9.32 -8.21
CA TYR A 512 -25.23 -10.16 -7.12
C TYR A 512 -26.28 -11.21 -6.76
N ASP A 513 -25.85 -12.44 -6.53
CA ASP A 513 -26.71 -13.47 -5.95
C ASP A 513 -26.93 -13.26 -4.43
N GLN A 514 -27.59 -14.22 -3.77
CA GLN A 514 -27.89 -14.15 -2.34
C GLN A 514 -26.66 -14.29 -1.43
N GLU A 515 -25.53 -14.73 -1.96
CA GLU A 515 -24.26 -14.86 -1.23
C GLU A 515 -23.34 -13.64 -1.47
N GLY A 516 -23.79 -12.67 -2.26
CA GLY A 516 -22.99 -11.51 -2.66
C GLY A 516 -21.96 -11.81 -3.74
N ILE A 517 -22.15 -12.88 -4.50
CA ILE A 517 -21.25 -13.26 -5.60
C ILE A 517 -21.76 -12.64 -6.91
N GLN A 518 -20.85 -12.02 -7.65
CA GLN A 518 -21.13 -11.43 -8.96
C GLN A 518 -21.48 -12.53 -9.97
N ASN A 519 -22.61 -12.38 -10.65
CA ASN A 519 -23.08 -13.28 -11.70
C ASN A 519 -23.76 -12.52 -12.84
N GLY A 520 -23.79 -13.12 -14.03
CA GLY A 520 -24.52 -12.58 -15.18
C GLY A 520 -23.74 -11.51 -15.95
N THR A 521 -24.45 -10.60 -16.62
CA THR A 521 -23.82 -9.50 -17.37
C THR A 521 -23.41 -8.38 -16.44
N TRP A 522 -22.21 -7.86 -16.64
CA TRP A 522 -21.64 -6.77 -15.86
C TRP A 522 -21.07 -5.70 -16.77
N ILE A 523 -21.17 -4.46 -16.32
CA ILE A 523 -20.44 -3.34 -16.89
C ILE A 523 -19.55 -2.75 -15.79
N GLU A 524 -18.24 -2.77 -16.00
CA GLU A 524 -17.26 -2.21 -15.09
C GLU A 524 -16.74 -0.88 -15.59
N LEU A 525 -16.34 -0.01 -14.67
CA LEU A 525 -15.64 1.21 -15.02
C LEU A 525 -14.15 0.91 -15.22
N ASP A 526 -13.54 1.53 -16.22
CA ASP A 526 -12.09 1.54 -16.37
C ASP A 526 -11.41 2.12 -15.12
N GLU A 527 -10.20 1.66 -14.82
CA GLU A 527 -9.44 2.15 -13.64
C GLU A 527 -9.24 3.68 -13.69
N ASP A 528 -9.09 4.24 -14.89
CA ASP A 528 -8.95 5.69 -15.10
C ASP A 528 -10.29 6.39 -15.39
N PHE A 529 -11.43 5.77 -15.10
CA PHE A 529 -12.74 6.35 -15.41
C PHE A 529 -12.92 7.70 -14.69
N LYS A 530 -13.12 8.76 -15.48
CA LYS A 530 -13.31 10.15 -15.00
C LYS A 530 -14.02 10.99 -16.05
N ASN A 531 -14.38 12.23 -15.70
CA ASN A 531 -15.01 13.19 -16.60
C ASN A 531 -14.33 13.29 -17.97
N SER A 532 -13.00 13.21 -18.04
CA SER A 532 -12.22 13.29 -19.29
C SER A 532 -11.99 11.96 -20.01
N LYS A 533 -12.20 10.82 -19.37
CA LYS A 533 -12.00 9.48 -19.94
C LYS A 533 -13.10 8.55 -19.43
N GLN A 534 -14.11 8.35 -20.26
CA GLN A 534 -15.27 7.52 -19.91
C GLN A 534 -15.19 6.21 -20.69
N ILE A 535 -14.51 5.23 -20.09
CA ILE A 535 -14.36 3.89 -20.63
C ILE A 535 -15.02 2.91 -19.67
N ILE A 536 -15.86 2.04 -20.22
CA ILE A 536 -16.49 0.95 -19.50
C ILE A 536 -16.16 -0.37 -20.18
N HIS A 537 -16.19 -1.45 -19.42
CA HIS A 537 -15.92 -2.79 -19.89
C HIS A 537 -17.18 -3.62 -19.66
N GLN A 538 -17.78 -4.14 -20.73
CA GLN A 538 -18.98 -4.98 -20.65
C GLN A 538 -18.60 -6.45 -20.85
N GLY A 539 -19.02 -7.33 -19.93
CA GLY A 539 -18.78 -8.76 -20.07
C GLY A 539 -19.66 -9.59 -19.15
N GLN A 540 -19.22 -10.80 -18.84
CA GLN A 540 -19.97 -11.71 -17.97
C GLN A 540 -19.15 -12.19 -16.79
N TYR A 541 -19.85 -12.35 -15.67
CA TYR A 541 -19.37 -13.02 -14.48
C TYR A 541 -20.08 -14.36 -14.28
N LYS A 542 -19.33 -15.34 -13.78
CA LYS A 542 -19.87 -16.58 -13.21
C LYS A 542 -19.07 -16.91 -11.96
N GLU A 543 -19.75 -17.04 -10.83
CA GLU A 543 -19.14 -17.37 -9.53
C GLU A 543 -18.00 -16.39 -9.16
N GLY A 544 -18.20 -15.10 -9.43
CA GLY A 544 -17.23 -14.04 -9.11
C GLY A 544 -16.01 -14.01 -10.03
N LYS A 545 -16.01 -14.77 -11.14
CA LYS A 545 -14.95 -14.71 -12.17
C LYS A 545 -15.46 -14.12 -13.47
N LYS A 546 -14.63 -13.28 -14.09
CA LYS A 546 -14.82 -12.83 -15.47
C LYS A 546 -14.73 -14.04 -16.41
N ILE A 547 -15.73 -14.22 -17.25
CA ILE A 547 -15.78 -15.26 -18.29
C ILE A 547 -16.03 -14.64 -19.65
N ARG A 548 -15.71 -15.39 -20.71
CA ARG A 548 -15.97 -15.02 -22.12
C ARG A 548 -15.27 -13.72 -22.55
N LYS A 549 -15.77 -13.11 -23.62
CA LYS A 549 -15.28 -11.85 -24.16
C LYS A 549 -15.82 -10.67 -23.36
N TRP A 550 -14.93 -9.73 -23.05
CA TRP A 550 -15.27 -8.42 -22.55
C TRP A 550 -15.09 -7.40 -23.67
N VAL A 551 -16.02 -6.45 -23.75
CA VAL A 551 -16.03 -5.41 -24.78
C VAL A 551 -15.71 -4.09 -24.11
N GLU A 552 -14.65 -3.43 -24.56
CA GLU A 552 -14.36 -2.06 -24.17
C GLU A 552 -15.30 -1.12 -24.94
N LEU A 553 -16.04 -0.31 -24.20
CA LEU A 553 -16.88 0.74 -24.75
C LEU A 553 -16.38 2.10 -24.25
N LYS A 554 -16.26 3.05 -25.16
CA LYS A 554 -15.76 4.40 -24.87
C LYS A 554 -16.78 5.43 -25.30
N ARG A 555 -16.96 6.45 -24.46
CA ARG A 555 -17.75 7.64 -24.78
C ARG A 555 -16.84 8.85 -24.92
N GLU A 556 -17.04 9.62 -25.99
CA GLU A 556 -16.32 10.87 -26.18
C GLU A 556 -16.78 11.93 -25.18
N LYS A 557 -15.83 12.76 -24.74
CA LYS A 557 -16.09 13.81 -23.75
C LYS A 557 -17.16 14.75 -24.29
N TRP A 558 -18.15 15.10 -23.45
CA TRP A 558 -19.25 16.02 -23.73
C TRP A 558 -20.32 15.54 -24.71
N ASN A 559 -20.28 14.29 -25.15
CA ASN A 559 -21.25 13.76 -26.10
C ASN A 559 -22.12 12.65 -25.49
N ILE A 560 -22.91 13.02 -24.48
CA ILE A 560 -23.81 12.08 -23.79
C ILE A 560 -24.77 11.40 -24.77
N GLU A 561 -25.28 12.18 -25.74
CA GLU A 561 -26.27 11.73 -26.71
C GLU A 561 -25.75 10.60 -27.62
N GLN A 562 -24.43 10.50 -27.83
CA GLN A 562 -23.84 9.46 -28.67
C GLN A 562 -23.67 8.11 -27.97
N GLY A 563 -23.92 8.02 -26.65
CA GLY A 563 -23.74 6.79 -25.88
C GLY A 563 -22.30 6.27 -25.90
N PHE A 564 -22.12 5.03 -25.42
CA PHE A 564 -20.82 4.36 -25.46
C PHE A 564 -20.65 3.60 -26.78
N LYS A 565 -19.48 3.77 -27.43
CA LYS A 565 -19.12 3.10 -28.68
C LYS A 565 -18.06 2.03 -28.44
N LYS A 566 -18.25 0.85 -29.03
CA LYS A 566 -17.28 -0.25 -28.97
C LYS A 566 -15.92 0.15 -29.54
N GLN A 567 -14.85 -0.18 -28.81
CA GLN A 567 -13.46 0.06 -29.21
C GLN A 567 -12.72 -1.25 -29.47
N GLU A 568 -12.69 -2.15 -28.49
CA GLU A 568 -11.86 -3.34 -28.49
C GLU A 568 -12.60 -4.54 -27.86
N GLU A 569 -12.17 -5.76 -28.19
CA GLU A 569 -12.60 -7.00 -27.52
C GLU A 569 -11.42 -7.60 -26.76
N LEU A 570 -11.61 -7.84 -25.46
CA LEU A 570 -10.67 -8.54 -24.58
C LEU A 570 -11.16 -9.99 -24.40
N ASN A 571 -10.31 -10.96 -24.68
CA ASN A 571 -10.63 -12.38 -24.48
C ASN A 571 -10.06 -12.85 -23.14
N TYR A 572 -10.93 -13.35 -22.25
CA TYR A 572 -10.52 -14.05 -21.04
C TYR A 572 -10.63 -15.56 -21.26
N GLN A 573 -9.68 -16.32 -20.71
CA GLN A 573 -9.74 -17.79 -20.75
C GLN A 573 -10.85 -18.29 -19.82
N GLU A 574 -11.62 -19.29 -20.27
CA GLU A 574 -12.69 -19.93 -19.50
C GLU A 574 -12.17 -20.76 -18.32
#